data_AF-A0A9X2PHW7-F1
#
_entry.id   AF-A0A9X2PHW7-F1
#
_cell.length_a   1.000
_cell.length_b   1.000
_cell.length_c   1.000
_cell.angle_alpha   90.00
_cell.angle_beta   90.00
_cell.angle_gamma   90.00
#
_symmetry.space_group_name_H-M   'P 1'
#
loop_
_entity.id
_entity.type
_entity.pdbx_description
1 polymer ?
#
loop_
_entity_poly.entity_id
_entity_poly.type
_entity_poly.pdbx_seq_one_letter_code
_entity_poly.pdbx_strand_id
1 'polypeptide(L)'
;MCIDCFDDEDRAAGAAGTFPPERLAAAAQRIEGDMGGAAVPPEAWAIYFGAMSGAVAWHEMERMARCVEAARVLLAIEGRAAA
;
A
#
# COMPACT_ATOMS: atom_id res chain seq x y z
N MET A 1 25.88 20.41 -6.57
CA MET A 1 24.91 19.35 -6.88
C MET A 1 23.61 19.75 -6.21
N CYS A 2 22.51 19.75 -6.96
CA CYS A 2 21.23 20.36 -6.60
C CYS A 2 20.59 19.62 -5.41
N ILE A 3 20.26 20.34 -4.33
CA ILE A 3 19.61 19.79 -3.13
C ILE A 3 18.07 19.77 -3.27
N ASP A 4 17.54 20.44 -4.30
CA ASP A 4 16.11 20.62 -4.55
C ASP A 4 15.47 19.53 -5.43
N CYS A 5 16.22 18.49 -5.83
CA CYS A 5 15.70 17.47 -6.74
C CYS A 5 15.08 16.24 -6.04
N PHE A 6 15.02 16.22 -4.71
CA PHE A 6 14.44 15.09 -3.95
C PHE A 6 13.18 15.45 -3.16
N ASP A 7 12.81 16.74 -3.05
CA ASP A 7 11.69 17.16 -2.20
C ASP A 7 10.32 17.22 -2.93
N ASP A 8 10.32 17.19 -4.27
CA ASP A 8 9.07 17.36 -5.06
C ASP A 8 8.29 16.05 -5.28
N GLU A 9 8.94 14.88 -5.28
CA GLU A 9 8.23 13.59 -5.42
C GLU A 9 7.47 13.21 -4.13
N ASP A 10 8.05 13.50 -2.96
CA ASP A 10 7.37 13.29 -1.67
C ASP A 10 6.21 14.27 -1.47
N ARG A 11 6.31 15.49 -2.01
CA ARG A 11 5.24 16.49 -1.95
C ARG A 11 4.05 16.16 -2.87
N ALA A 12 4.29 15.49 -4.00
CA ALA A 12 3.22 14.97 -4.86
C ALA A 12 2.53 13.71 -4.26
N ALA A 13 3.27 12.87 -3.54
CA ALA A 13 2.72 11.75 -2.76
C ALA A 13 1.94 12.20 -1.51
N GLY A 14 2.24 13.39 -0.98
CA GLY A 14 1.66 13.95 0.25
C GLY A 14 0.18 14.34 0.22
N ALA A 15 -0.52 14.16 -0.92
CA ALA A 15 -1.98 14.37 -0.99
C ALA A 15 -2.81 13.10 -0.68
N ALA A 16 -2.17 11.93 -0.66
CA ALA A 16 -2.75 10.71 -0.10
C ALA A 16 -2.28 10.63 1.36
N GLY A 17 -3.15 11.00 2.31
CA GLY A 17 -2.78 11.09 3.72
C GLY A 17 -1.97 9.89 4.20
N THR A 18 -0.91 10.16 4.98
CA THR A 18 -0.11 9.11 5.59
C THR A 18 -0.96 8.33 6.59
N PHE A 19 -1.52 7.20 6.16
CA PHE A 19 -2.28 6.30 7.03
C PHE A 19 -1.29 5.47 7.88
N PRO A 20 -1.66 5.11 9.13
CA PRO A 20 -0.89 4.14 9.90
C PRO A 20 -0.67 2.86 9.08
N PRO A 21 0.56 2.32 9.02
CA PRO A 21 0.87 1.13 8.20
C PRO A 21 -0.11 -0.02 8.45
N GLU A 22 -0.53 -0.19 9.69
CA GLU A 22 -1.40 -1.29 10.13
C GLU A 22 -2.80 -1.17 9.53
N ARG A 23 -3.28 0.07 9.42
CA ARG A 23 -4.58 0.38 8.84
C ARG A 23 -4.54 0.25 7.31
N LEU A 24 -3.42 0.62 6.70
CA LEU A 24 -3.19 0.45 5.27
C LEU A 24 -3.08 -1.04 4.90
N ALA A 25 -2.35 -1.83 5.70
CA ALA A 25 -2.19 -3.27 5.52
C ALA A 25 -3.54 -4.00 5.65
N ALA A 26 -4.31 -3.71 6.69
CA ALA A 26 -5.64 -4.31 6.87
C ALA A 26 -6.60 -3.96 5.71
N ALA A 27 -6.57 -2.71 5.22
CA ALA A 27 -7.38 -2.31 4.07
C ALA A 27 -6.94 -2.99 2.77
N ALA A 28 -5.63 -3.09 2.52
CA ALA A 28 -5.09 -3.75 1.34
C ALA A 28 -5.39 -5.25 1.32
N GLN A 29 -5.24 -5.94 2.46
CA GLN A 29 -5.57 -7.36 2.59
C GLN A 29 -7.06 -7.63 2.42
N ARG A 30 -7.93 -6.73 2.92
CA ARG A 30 -9.37 -6.83 2.66
C ARG A 30 -9.69 -6.72 1.17
N ILE A 31 -9.12 -5.73 0.48
CA ILE A 31 -9.30 -5.56 -0.96
C ILE A 31 -8.81 -6.81 -1.71
N GLU A 32 -7.67 -7.37 -1.32
CA GLU A 32 -7.13 -8.59 -1.91
C GLU A 32 -8.10 -9.76 -1.78
N GLY A 33 -8.74 -9.92 -0.61
CA GLY A 33 -9.75 -10.94 -0.37
C GLY A 33 -11.02 -10.78 -1.21
N ASP A 34 -11.34 -9.55 -1.64
CA ASP A 34 -12.45 -9.26 -2.55
C ASP A 34 -12.08 -9.48 -4.04
N MET A 35 -10.79 -9.63 -4.36
CA MET A 35 -10.31 -9.82 -5.73
C MET A 35 -10.33 -11.28 -6.15
N GLY A 36 -10.72 -11.54 -7.41
CA GLY A 36 -10.55 -12.87 -8.01
C GLY A 36 -9.08 -13.25 -8.26
N GLY A 37 -8.83 -14.55 -8.43
CA GLY A 37 -7.51 -15.11 -8.74
C GLY A 37 -6.85 -15.80 -7.56
N ALA A 38 -5.57 -16.14 -7.72
CA ALA A 38 -4.77 -16.73 -6.66
C ALA A 38 -4.50 -15.68 -5.57
N ALA A 39 -4.76 -16.08 -4.32
CA ALA A 39 -4.47 -15.24 -3.16
C ALA A 39 -2.96 -15.09 -2.96
N VAL A 40 -2.55 -13.92 -2.47
CA VAL A 40 -1.15 -13.67 -2.08
C VAL A 40 -0.85 -14.43 -0.78
N PRO A 41 0.26 -15.18 -0.69
CA PRO A 41 0.64 -15.87 0.54
C PRO A 41 0.81 -14.90 1.73
N PRO A 42 0.44 -15.29 2.95
CA PRO A 42 0.62 -14.45 4.14
C PRO A 42 2.08 -14.03 4.37
N GLU A 43 3.05 -14.89 4.06
CA GLU A 43 4.47 -14.54 4.16
C GLU A 43 4.88 -13.39 3.22
N ALA A 44 4.31 -13.32 2.01
CA ALA A 44 4.61 -12.26 1.06
C ALA A 44 4.11 -10.90 1.57
N TRP A 45 2.94 -10.87 2.21
CA TRP A 45 2.44 -9.68 2.92
C TRP A 45 3.35 -9.25 4.07
N ALA A 46 3.82 -10.21 4.88
CA ALA A 46 4.74 -9.92 5.97
C ALA A 46 6.07 -9.34 5.46
N ILE A 47 6.57 -9.83 4.32
CA ILE A 47 7.77 -9.29 3.67
C ILE A 47 7.50 -7.89 3.11
N TYR A 48 6.39 -7.70 2.40
CA TYR A 48 6.03 -6.43 1.76
C TYR A 48 5.90 -5.28 2.77
N PHE A 49 5.33 -5.53 3.95
CA PHE A 49 5.23 -4.55 5.03
C PHE A 49 6.43 -4.52 5.98
N GLY A 50 7.50 -5.26 5.68
CA GLY A 50 8.75 -5.22 6.44
C GLY A 50 8.71 -5.91 7.80
N ALA A 51 7.67 -6.70 8.10
CA ALA A 51 7.61 -7.55 9.29
C ALA A 51 8.52 -8.79 9.17
N MET A 52 8.88 -9.18 7.95
CA MET A 52 9.81 -10.25 7.64
C MET A 52 10.76 -9.85 6.51
N SER A 53 11.90 -10.52 6.41
CA SER A 53 12.81 -10.40 5.25
C SER A 53 12.62 -11.60 4.33
N GLY A 54 12.75 -11.38 3.02
CA GLY A 54 12.64 -12.45 2.04
C GLY A 54 12.46 -11.94 0.62
N ALA A 55 12.25 -12.87 -0.31
CA ALA A 55 11.88 -12.55 -1.68
C ALA A 55 10.37 -12.66 -1.86
N VAL A 56 9.82 -11.77 -2.68
CA VAL A 56 8.41 -11.79 -3.10
C VAL A 56 8.39 -12.07 -4.60
N ALA A 57 7.51 -12.95 -5.05
CA ALA A 57 7.41 -13.21 -6.49
C ALA A 57 6.83 -11.97 -7.20
N TRP A 58 7.27 -11.70 -8.43
CA TRP A 58 6.89 -10.48 -9.15
C TRP A 58 5.37 -10.27 -9.24
N HIS A 59 4.63 -11.32 -9.56
CA HIS A 59 3.16 -11.26 -9.67
C HIS A 59 2.47 -10.97 -8.33
N GLU A 60 3.03 -11.43 -7.21
CA GLU A 60 2.54 -11.11 -5.86
C GLU A 60 2.83 -9.65 -5.53
N MET A 61 4.03 -9.16 -5.85
CA MET A 61 4.42 -7.77 -5.66
C MET A 61 3.51 -6.82 -6.42
N GLU A 62 3.23 -7.10 -7.70
CA GLU A 62 2.29 -6.31 -8.50
C GLU A 62 0.89 -6.29 -7.90
N ARG A 63 0.37 -7.47 -7.51
CA ARG A 63 -0.95 -7.58 -6.88
C ARG A 63 -1.02 -6.81 -5.56
N MET A 64 -0.03 -6.96 -4.69
CA MET A 64 0.06 -6.22 -3.42
C MET A 64 0.15 -4.71 -3.63
N ALA A 65 0.97 -4.24 -4.58
CA ALA A 65 1.07 -2.83 -4.91
C ALA A 65 -0.28 -2.23 -5.34
N ARG A 66 -1.03 -2.93 -6.19
CA ARG A 66 -2.38 -2.50 -6.60
C ARG A 66 -3.37 -2.48 -5.44
N CYS A 67 -3.32 -3.46 -4.55
CA CYS A 67 -4.15 -3.48 -3.34
C CYS A 67 -3.84 -2.29 -2.42
N VAL A 68 -2.56 -1.96 -2.26
CA VAL A 68 -2.11 -0.83 -1.43
C VAL A 68 -2.49 0.52 -2.05
N GLU A 69 -2.34 0.69 -3.36
CA GLU A 69 -2.83 1.88 -4.09
C GLU A 69 -4.34 2.07 -3.88
N ALA A 70 -5.12 1.01 -4.07
CA ALA A 70 -6.58 1.03 -3.86
C ALA A 70 -6.95 1.31 -2.40
N ALA A 71 -6.21 0.73 -1.44
CA ALA A 71 -6.42 0.97 -0.01
C ALA A 71 -6.19 2.43 0.38
N ARG A 72 -5.16 3.10 -0.18
CA ARG A 72 -4.94 4.54 0.04
C ARG A 72 -6.12 5.37 -0.44
N VAL A 73 -6.65 5.07 -1.62
CA VAL A 73 -7.83 5.77 -2.17
C VAL A 73 -9.05 5.55 -1.28
N LEU A 74 -9.29 4.30 -0.86
CA LEU A 74 -10.42 3.94 -0.01
C LEU A 74 -10.38 4.67 1.33
N LEU A 75 -9.24 4.64 2.01
CA LEU A 75 -9.04 5.32 3.29
C LEU A 75 -9.16 6.85 3.15
N ALA A 76 -8.73 7.42 2.03
CA ALA A 76 -8.89 8.86 1.76
C ALA A 76 -10.37 9.25 1.58
N ILE A 77 -11.19 8.39 0.96
CA ILE A 77 -12.64 8.60 0.83
C ILE A 77 -13.33 8.48 2.19
N GLU A 78 -13.01 7.45 2.97
CA GLU A 78 -13.54 7.26 4.34
C GLU A 78 -13.21 8.44 5.25
N GLY A 79 -11.98 8.95 5.20
CA GLY A 79 -11.55 10.10 5.99
C GLY A 79 -12.26 11.40 5.61
N ARG A 80 -12.68 11.57 4.35
CA ARG A 80 -13.49 12.71 3.89
C ARG A 80 -14.96 12.60 4.27
N ALA A 81 -15.48 11.38 4.40
CA ALA A 81 -16.86 11.14 4.83
C ALA A 81 -17.06 11.32 6.35
N ALA A 82 -15.98 11.27 7.13
CA ALA A 82 -15.98 11.42 8.58
C ALA A 82 -15.69 12.85 9.08
N ALA A 83 -15.44 13.80 8.17
CA ALA A 83 -15.17 15.21 8.46
C ALA A 83 -16.36 16.09 8.06
#